data_AF-A0A1E8FEN0-F1
#
_entry.id   AF-A0A1E8FEN0-F1
#
_cell.length_a   1.000
_cell.length_b   1.000
_cell.length_c   1.000
_cell.angle_alpha   90.00
_cell.angle_beta   90.00
_cell.angle_gamma   90.00
#
_symmetry.space_group_name_H-M   'P 1'
#
loop_
_entity.id
_entity.type
_entity.pdbx_description
1 polymer ?
#
loop_
_entity_poly.entity_id
_entity_poly.type
_entity_poly.pdbx_seq_one_letter_code
_entity_poly.pdbx_strand_id
1 'polypeptide(L)'
;MSEEQIIEDVEYEARLRRRLKILQEQFKAGKVKIAEGLEVEKSLLAVRVGPDGEVDLSTVDGLVRSMALAVTAMHDREELKKEASLSEIQNMYFKFIEDNFGQFYDMMLKQNLTPHDAGRALTQNEKSVEAFTENLDEFLNVIDQFWEGVGEIAHIHVEDMHGNIKGIFGGDLFPSHDENIASKCGIYADTIVLPDPFLRSKHIFANYPKKDKAYYFIKHAMNILQYKDLACADVEVPIIAILPDQAALQEDERDFFHSLGKQDSIIHAGKLFNRKFDSFEELIGFAQDLDTIERAVAEIGDKGRVLFDTEWTGDIASQLAQALESEHYKLFVDSPGMLLASQSLGRMSVSNELLIKSRRLNGSPIIDAPTSWQYLVWKMEYDAEQAENELQSENLHVVKGLSDLANGEMRWLGNIPPESLIEIRKEGAMDEIRNILGQGVNELIEANPSNFHRSRDQIFDNINNAFNQHQKNIDELTAKKWKFAGKDIGSWLVVGSLEVTAAITGLPVWGMATIAADQVLDVPKLKDIPQSIRDLSNENQKIKKSPVGMLFNIKKKNF
;
A
#
# COMPACT_ATOMS: atom_id res chain seq x y z
N MET A 1 -19.57 -13.22 46.54
CA MET A 1 -18.99 -13.17 45.19
C MET A 1 -19.41 -14.44 44.48
N SER A 2 -19.81 -14.36 43.21
CA SER A 2 -20.06 -15.55 42.40
C SER A 2 -18.73 -16.25 42.11
N GLU A 3 -18.78 -17.53 41.73
CA GLU A 3 -17.61 -18.32 41.36
C GLU A 3 -16.87 -17.70 40.16
N GLU A 4 -17.62 -17.17 39.18
CA GLU A 4 -17.08 -16.40 38.05
C GLU A 4 -16.29 -15.16 38.48
N GLN A 5 -16.78 -14.43 39.48
CA GLN A 5 -16.12 -13.20 39.95
C GLN A 5 -14.82 -13.50 40.69
N ILE A 6 -14.73 -14.65 41.38
CA ILE A 6 -13.50 -15.10 42.02
C ILE A 6 -12.45 -15.49 40.97
N ILE A 7 -12.86 -16.15 39.88
CA ILE A 7 -11.96 -16.51 38.79
C ILE A 7 -11.42 -15.26 38.09
N GLU A 8 -12.30 -14.30 37.78
CA GLU A 8 -11.92 -13.05 37.13
C GLU A 8 -10.93 -12.23 37.97
N ASP A 9 -11.15 -12.14 39.28
CA ASP A 9 -10.25 -11.44 40.20
C ASP A 9 -8.87 -12.10 40.26
N VAL A 10 -8.81 -13.43 40.30
CA VAL A 10 -7.53 -14.18 40.30
C VAL A 10 -6.77 -13.97 38.98
N GLU A 11 -7.45 -14.02 37.84
CA GLU A 11 -6.84 -13.76 36.53
C GLU A 11 -6.37 -12.31 36.38
N TYR A 12 -7.14 -11.36 36.91
CA TYR A 12 -6.76 -9.96 36.96
C TYR A 12 -5.49 -9.75 37.79
N GLU A 13 -5.43 -10.29 39.01
CA GLU A 13 -4.27 -10.18 39.89
C GLU A 13 -3.02 -10.81 39.26
N ALA A 14 -3.14 -11.99 38.64
CA ALA A 14 -2.04 -12.65 37.95
C ALA A 14 -1.50 -11.80 36.79
N ARG A 15 -2.38 -11.23 35.95
CA ARG A 15 -1.99 -10.31 34.86
C ARG A 15 -1.31 -9.05 35.41
N LEU A 16 -1.82 -8.48 36.51
CA LEU A 16 -1.23 -7.29 37.11
C LEU A 16 0.17 -7.59 37.68
N ARG A 17 0.35 -8.72 38.38
CA ARG A 17 1.68 -9.14 38.87
C ARG A 17 2.68 -9.31 37.72
N ARG A 18 2.28 -9.96 36.62
CA ARG A 18 3.12 -10.06 35.39
C ARG A 18 3.54 -8.68 34.88
N ARG A 19 2.59 -7.76 34.73
CA ARG A 19 2.85 -6.40 34.22
C ARG A 19 3.83 -5.64 35.11
N LEU A 20 3.67 -5.74 36.43
CA LEU A 20 4.54 -5.08 37.40
C LEU A 20 5.96 -5.67 37.38
N LYS A 21 6.09 -6.98 37.20
CA LYS A 21 7.39 -7.64 37.04
C LYS A 21 8.11 -7.14 35.77
N ILE A 22 7.42 -7.10 34.65
CA ILE A 22 7.97 -6.57 33.39
C ILE A 22 8.39 -5.11 33.57
N LEU A 23 7.54 -4.28 34.16
CA LEU A 23 7.86 -2.89 34.46
C LEU A 23 9.17 -2.77 35.27
N GLN A 24 9.34 -3.55 36.33
CA GLN A 24 10.56 -3.56 37.13
C GLN A 24 11.79 -3.99 36.32
N GLU A 25 11.68 -5.01 35.48
CA GLU A 25 12.77 -5.49 34.62
C GLU A 25 13.18 -4.43 33.58
N GLN A 26 12.21 -3.78 32.93
CA GLN A 26 12.46 -2.71 31.96
C GLN A 26 13.07 -1.46 32.61
N PHE A 27 12.67 -1.12 33.85
CA PHE A 27 13.32 -0.07 34.65
C PHE A 27 14.78 -0.41 34.97
N LYS A 28 15.05 -1.64 35.45
CA LYS A 28 16.42 -2.09 35.75
C LYS A 28 17.31 -2.10 34.49
N ALA A 29 16.73 -2.37 33.32
CA ALA A 29 17.41 -2.30 32.04
C ALA A 29 17.61 -0.87 31.51
N GLY A 30 17.09 0.16 32.19
CA GLY A 30 17.20 1.56 31.78
C GLY A 30 16.34 1.94 30.56
N LYS A 31 15.37 1.09 30.19
CA LYS A 31 14.48 1.30 29.03
C LYS A 31 13.30 2.21 29.35
N VAL A 32 12.96 2.36 30.63
CA VAL A 32 11.92 3.30 31.08
C VAL A 32 12.60 4.55 31.65
N LYS A 33 12.24 5.72 31.11
CA LYS A 33 12.71 7.02 31.58
C LYS A 33 11.50 7.84 32.02
N ILE A 34 11.54 8.36 33.23
CA ILE A 34 10.50 9.24 33.78
C ILE A 34 10.96 10.67 33.59
N ALA A 35 10.12 11.50 32.96
CA ALA A 35 10.41 12.93 32.83
C ALA A 35 10.37 13.62 34.20
N GLU A 36 11.25 14.59 34.40
CA GLU A 36 11.34 15.35 35.65
C GLU A 36 10.01 16.06 35.94
N GLY A 37 9.55 15.98 37.18
CA GLY A 37 8.31 16.61 37.64
C GLY A 37 7.04 15.75 37.53
N LEU A 38 7.11 14.52 37.01
CA LEU A 38 5.97 13.60 37.00
C LEU A 38 5.75 12.94 38.37
N GLU A 39 4.50 12.89 38.83
CA GLU A 39 4.14 12.30 40.13
C GLU A 39 4.31 10.78 40.20
N VAL A 40 4.42 10.11 39.05
CA VAL A 40 4.56 8.65 38.94
C VAL A 40 5.78 8.11 39.68
N GLU A 41 6.83 8.92 39.85
CA GLU A 41 8.02 8.53 40.62
C GLU A 41 7.68 8.25 42.10
N LYS A 42 6.85 9.10 42.70
CA LYS A 42 6.40 8.90 44.09
C LYS A 42 5.55 7.64 44.21
N SER A 43 4.67 7.39 43.25
CA SER A 43 3.83 6.20 43.20
C SER A 43 4.66 4.92 43.07
N LEU A 44 5.70 4.92 42.24
CA LEU A 44 6.64 3.80 42.11
C LEU A 44 7.39 3.51 43.42
N LEU A 45 7.87 4.55 44.11
CA LEU A 45 8.58 4.40 45.39
C LEU A 45 7.67 3.88 46.51
N ALA A 46 6.34 4.04 46.36
CA ALA A 46 5.36 3.54 47.33
C ALA A 46 5.06 2.04 47.17
N VAL A 47 5.40 1.42 46.03
CA VAL A 47 5.16 0.00 45.76
C VAL A 47 6.03 -0.88 46.67
N ARG A 48 5.40 -1.84 47.36
CA ARG A 48 6.06 -2.74 48.31
C ARG A 48 6.04 -4.19 47.84
N VAL A 49 6.96 -4.98 48.39
CA VAL A 49 7.02 -6.43 48.22
C VAL A 49 6.37 -7.08 49.43
N GLY A 50 5.47 -8.03 49.19
CA GLY A 50 4.77 -8.80 50.20
C GLY A 50 5.63 -9.90 50.83
N PRO A 51 5.10 -10.62 51.84
CA PRO A 51 5.81 -11.71 52.51
C PRO A 51 6.12 -12.90 51.61
N ASP A 52 5.40 -13.05 50.50
CA ASP A 52 5.56 -14.08 49.47
C ASP A 52 6.69 -13.75 48.48
N GLY A 53 7.30 -12.57 48.58
CA GLY A 53 8.34 -12.11 47.66
C GLY A 53 7.79 -11.47 46.37
N GLU A 54 6.48 -11.40 46.22
CA GLU A 54 5.78 -10.78 45.08
C GLU A 54 5.35 -9.35 45.42
N VAL A 55 4.92 -8.57 44.42
CA VAL A 55 4.44 -7.20 44.65
C VAL A 55 3.12 -7.22 45.44
N ASP A 56 3.06 -6.44 46.52
CA ASP A 56 1.82 -6.20 47.27
C ASP A 56 0.89 -5.28 46.47
N LEU A 57 -0.11 -5.88 45.81
CA LEU A 57 -1.05 -5.20 44.93
C LEU A 57 -1.85 -4.09 45.62
N SER A 58 -1.99 -4.12 46.94
CA SER A 58 -2.67 -3.07 47.72
C SER A 58 -1.89 -1.76 47.75
N THR A 59 -0.58 -1.81 47.45
CA THR A 59 0.31 -0.64 47.38
C THR A 59 0.46 -0.06 45.99
N VAL A 60 -0.19 -0.66 44.99
CA VAL A 60 -0.07 -0.28 43.57
C VAL A 60 -1.26 0.57 43.17
N ASP A 61 -1.00 1.87 42.97
CA ASP A 61 -2.01 2.84 42.54
C ASP A 61 -2.31 2.79 41.03
N GLY A 62 -3.26 3.62 40.58
CA GLY A 62 -3.68 3.68 39.19
C GLY A 62 -2.57 4.13 38.22
N LEU A 63 -1.66 5.00 38.66
CA LEU A 63 -0.57 5.50 37.81
C LEU A 63 0.42 4.38 37.50
N VAL A 64 0.82 3.61 38.52
CA VAL A 64 1.72 2.45 38.33
C VAL A 64 1.04 1.38 37.49
N ARG A 65 -0.26 1.11 37.68
CA ARG A 65 -1.02 0.15 36.87
C ARG A 65 -1.05 0.55 35.39
N SER A 66 -1.33 1.82 35.10
CA SER A 66 -1.37 2.34 33.72
C SER A 66 0.00 2.28 33.05
N MET A 67 1.06 2.69 33.76
CA MET A 67 2.42 2.59 33.23
C MET A 67 2.86 1.14 33.03
N ALA A 68 2.55 0.24 33.96
CA ALA A 68 2.85 -1.18 33.83
C ALA A 68 2.13 -1.79 32.61
N LEU A 69 0.89 -1.38 32.35
CA LEU A 69 0.15 -1.77 31.15
C LEU A 69 0.88 -1.31 29.87
N ALA A 70 1.24 -0.02 29.78
CA ALA A 70 1.91 0.55 28.61
C ALA A 70 3.28 -0.11 28.35
N VAL A 71 4.10 -0.26 29.39
CA VAL A 71 5.43 -0.89 29.30
C VAL A 71 5.31 -2.37 28.92
N THR A 72 4.29 -3.06 29.43
CA THR A 72 4.05 -4.46 29.06
C THR A 72 3.62 -4.57 27.61
N ALA A 73 2.74 -3.68 27.11
CA ALA A 73 2.35 -3.67 25.71
C ALA A 73 3.56 -3.47 24.78
N MET A 74 4.46 -2.53 25.10
CA MET A 74 5.70 -2.33 24.35
C MET A 74 6.64 -3.54 24.43
N HIS A 75 6.80 -4.12 25.63
CA HIS A 75 7.63 -5.31 25.81
C HIS A 75 7.11 -6.51 25.01
N ASP A 76 5.82 -6.80 25.12
CA ASP A 76 5.19 -7.94 24.45
C ASP A 76 5.28 -7.79 22.92
N ARG A 77 5.11 -6.57 22.38
CA ARG A 77 5.35 -6.28 20.96
C ARG A 77 6.78 -6.57 20.53
N GLU A 78 7.77 -6.18 21.33
CA GLU A 78 9.19 -6.47 21.04
C GLU A 78 9.52 -7.97 21.14
N GLU A 79 8.89 -8.72 22.05
CA GLU A 79 9.08 -10.17 22.11
C GLU A 79 8.42 -10.88 20.92
N LEU A 80 7.20 -10.49 20.53
CA LEU A 80 6.50 -11.04 19.37
C LEU A 80 7.29 -10.84 18.07
N LYS A 81 7.87 -9.65 17.86
CA LYS A 81 8.73 -9.37 16.68
C LYS A 81 9.97 -10.25 16.59
N LYS A 82 10.43 -10.87 17.68
CA LYS A 82 11.56 -11.81 17.67
C LYS A 82 11.18 -13.22 17.28
N GLU A 83 9.90 -13.58 17.34
CA GLU A 83 9.43 -14.91 16.98
C GLU A 83 9.53 -15.14 15.47
N ALA A 84 9.25 -14.11 14.68
CA ALA A 84 9.43 -14.10 13.23
C ALA A 84 9.68 -12.66 12.72
N SER A 85 10.64 -12.51 11.81
CA SER A 85 10.83 -11.26 11.08
C SER A 85 9.76 -11.10 10.01
N LEU A 86 9.44 -9.84 9.64
CA LEU A 86 8.52 -9.58 8.53
C LEU A 86 9.01 -10.22 7.22
N SER A 87 10.31 -10.20 6.95
CA SER A 87 10.88 -10.83 5.75
C SER A 87 10.64 -12.35 5.72
N GLU A 88 10.82 -13.05 6.85
CA GLU A 88 10.51 -14.48 6.94
C GLU A 88 9.03 -14.75 6.67
N ILE A 89 8.13 -13.95 7.26
CA ILE A 89 6.68 -14.07 7.05
C ILE A 89 6.33 -13.88 5.57
N GLN A 90 6.82 -12.81 4.93
CA GLN A 90 6.54 -12.54 3.51
C GLN A 90 7.09 -13.66 2.61
N ASN A 91 8.33 -14.12 2.85
CA ASN A 91 8.93 -15.20 2.07
C ASN A 91 8.16 -16.52 2.22
N MET A 92 7.71 -16.88 3.43
CA MET A 92 6.89 -18.06 3.66
C MET A 92 5.55 -17.99 2.92
N TYR A 93 4.88 -16.85 3.00
CA TYR A 93 3.61 -16.60 2.33
C TYR A 93 3.73 -16.73 0.80
N PHE A 94 4.70 -16.03 0.21
CA PHE A 94 4.93 -16.08 -1.24
C PHE A 94 5.40 -17.44 -1.71
N LYS A 95 6.21 -18.14 -0.90
CA LYS A 95 6.63 -19.51 -1.21
C LYS A 95 5.42 -20.45 -1.29
N PHE A 96 4.49 -20.36 -0.34
CA PHE A 96 3.29 -21.17 -0.37
C PHE A 96 2.46 -20.92 -1.64
N ILE A 97 2.25 -19.66 -2.02
CA ILE A 97 1.49 -19.32 -3.23
C ILE A 97 2.23 -19.79 -4.49
N GLU A 98 3.54 -19.59 -4.56
CA GLU A 98 4.36 -20.02 -5.70
C GLU A 98 4.38 -21.54 -5.84
N ASP A 99 4.50 -22.29 -4.75
CA ASP A 99 4.49 -23.76 -4.78
C ASP A 99 3.15 -24.30 -5.33
N ASN A 100 2.04 -23.57 -5.15
CA ASN A 100 0.71 -23.92 -5.69
C ASN A 100 0.44 -23.39 -7.10
N PHE A 101 0.96 -22.20 -7.44
CA PHE A 101 0.54 -21.46 -8.65
C PHE A 101 1.66 -21.04 -9.60
N GLY A 102 2.94 -21.24 -9.24
CA GLY A 102 4.10 -20.75 -9.98
C GLY A 102 4.13 -21.19 -11.45
N GLN A 103 3.69 -22.42 -11.74
CA GLN A 103 3.62 -22.89 -13.13
C GLN A 103 2.62 -22.10 -13.99
N PHE A 104 1.47 -21.74 -13.41
CA PHE A 104 0.47 -20.91 -14.11
C PHE A 104 0.98 -19.49 -14.29
N TYR A 105 1.67 -18.96 -13.28
CA TYR A 105 2.27 -17.63 -13.32
C TYR A 105 3.36 -17.52 -14.39
N ASP A 106 4.28 -18.50 -14.46
CA ASP A 106 5.30 -18.58 -15.50
C ASP A 106 4.68 -18.65 -16.90
N MET A 107 3.56 -19.38 -17.06
CA MET A 107 2.86 -19.47 -18.32
C MET A 107 2.18 -18.15 -18.70
N MET A 108 1.58 -17.46 -17.73
CA MET A 108 0.99 -16.14 -17.91
C MET A 108 2.04 -15.15 -18.42
N LEU A 109 3.21 -15.08 -17.76
CA LEU A 109 4.32 -14.21 -18.17
C LEU A 109 4.84 -14.56 -19.57
N LYS A 110 5.06 -15.85 -19.86
CA LYS A 110 5.54 -16.31 -21.19
C LYS A 110 4.59 -15.96 -22.32
N GLN A 111 3.29 -15.88 -22.05
CA GLN A 111 2.26 -15.54 -23.03
C GLN A 111 1.88 -14.06 -23.02
N ASN A 112 2.53 -13.23 -22.19
CA ASN A 112 2.23 -11.81 -22.04
C ASN A 112 0.74 -11.56 -21.73
N LEU A 113 0.19 -12.38 -20.82
CA LEU A 113 -1.19 -12.29 -20.36
C LEU A 113 -1.26 -11.51 -19.05
N THR A 114 -2.39 -10.84 -18.81
CA THR A 114 -2.70 -10.26 -17.49
C THR A 114 -3.25 -11.34 -16.54
N PRO A 115 -3.25 -11.11 -15.21
CA PRO A 115 -3.98 -11.95 -14.26
C PRO A 115 -5.46 -12.14 -14.61
N HIS A 116 -6.11 -11.11 -15.18
CA HIS A 116 -7.48 -11.21 -15.67
C HIS A 116 -7.58 -12.21 -16.83
N ASP A 117 -6.72 -12.08 -17.84
CA ASP A 117 -6.70 -12.98 -18.99
C ASP A 117 -6.45 -14.42 -18.58
N ALA A 118 -5.48 -14.64 -17.67
CA ALA A 118 -5.18 -15.96 -17.12
C ALA A 118 -6.39 -16.55 -16.37
N GLY A 119 -7.02 -15.77 -15.50
CA GLY A 119 -8.23 -16.18 -14.80
C GLY A 119 -9.37 -16.53 -15.74
N ARG A 120 -9.61 -15.72 -16.79
CA ARG A 120 -10.65 -15.98 -17.80
C ARG A 120 -10.33 -17.22 -18.63
N ALA A 121 -9.09 -17.38 -19.09
CA ALA A 121 -8.66 -18.52 -19.91
C ALA A 121 -8.75 -19.84 -19.15
N LEU A 122 -8.28 -19.88 -17.90
CA LEU A 122 -8.24 -21.10 -17.08
C LEU A 122 -9.62 -21.53 -16.55
N THR A 123 -10.63 -20.67 -16.63
CA THR A 123 -12.00 -20.94 -16.17
C THR A 123 -13.00 -21.17 -17.30
N GLN A 124 -12.55 -21.30 -18.56
CA GLN A 124 -13.45 -21.58 -19.69
C GLN A 124 -13.99 -23.02 -19.71
N ASN A 125 -13.27 -23.97 -19.10
CA ASN A 125 -13.63 -25.39 -19.09
C ASN A 125 -14.12 -25.82 -17.70
N GLU A 126 -15.27 -26.49 -17.64
CA GLU A 126 -15.86 -27.03 -16.41
C GLU A 126 -14.88 -27.92 -15.63
N LYS A 127 -14.08 -28.76 -16.30
CA LYS A 127 -13.10 -29.62 -15.61
C LYS A 127 -12.04 -28.83 -14.85
N SER A 128 -11.61 -27.70 -15.42
CA SER A 128 -10.64 -26.81 -14.76
C SER A 128 -11.30 -26.09 -13.58
N VAL A 129 -12.55 -25.62 -13.74
CA VAL A 129 -13.33 -25.02 -12.66
C VAL A 129 -13.51 -26.00 -11.50
N GLU A 130 -13.83 -27.26 -11.77
CA GLU A 130 -13.94 -28.31 -10.75
C GLU A 130 -12.59 -28.53 -10.04
N ALA A 131 -11.51 -28.70 -10.79
CA ALA A 131 -10.18 -28.92 -10.22
C ALA A 131 -9.71 -27.76 -9.31
N PHE A 132 -9.98 -26.51 -9.70
CA PHE A 132 -9.61 -25.34 -8.87
C PHE A 132 -10.51 -25.17 -7.65
N THR A 133 -11.78 -25.56 -7.73
CA THR A 133 -12.71 -25.42 -6.61
C THR A 133 -12.67 -26.59 -5.63
N GLU A 134 -12.17 -27.76 -6.04
CA GLU A 134 -12.08 -28.96 -5.21
C GLU A 134 -11.22 -28.75 -3.96
N ASN A 135 -10.07 -28.08 -4.11
CA ASN A 135 -9.12 -27.84 -3.01
C ASN A 135 -9.17 -26.41 -2.46
N LEU A 136 -10.16 -25.60 -2.85
CA LEU A 136 -10.24 -24.19 -2.48
C LEU A 136 -10.37 -24.03 -0.95
N ASP A 137 -11.23 -24.82 -0.30
CA ASP A 137 -11.46 -24.72 1.14
C ASP A 137 -10.20 -25.11 1.95
N GLU A 138 -9.47 -26.15 1.50
CA GLU A 138 -8.20 -26.55 2.13
C GLU A 138 -7.15 -25.44 1.99
N PHE A 139 -7.03 -24.85 0.79
CA PHE A 139 -6.13 -23.73 0.57
C PHE A 139 -6.47 -22.55 1.47
N LEU A 140 -7.74 -22.14 1.54
CA LEU A 140 -8.20 -21.03 2.37
C LEU A 140 -7.95 -21.31 3.86
N ASN A 141 -8.14 -22.55 4.32
CA ASN A 141 -7.86 -22.93 5.70
C ASN A 141 -6.35 -22.82 6.04
N VAL A 142 -5.45 -23.14 5.10
CA VAL A 142 -4.00 -22.92 5.30
C VAL A 142 -3.67 -21.43 5.40
N ILE A 143 -4.29 -20.59 4.56
CA ILE A 143 -4.14 -19.13 4.65
C ILE A 143 -4.65 -18.59 5.98
N ASP A 144 -5.80 -19.08 6.46
CA ASP A 144 -6.37 -18.72 7.77
C ASP A 144 -5.41 -19.08 8.91
N GLN A 145 -4.95 -20.33 8.96
CA GLN A 145 -4.00 -20.78 9.97
C GLN A 145 -2.68 -20.01 9.94
N PHE A 146 -2.19 -19.68 8.75
CA PHE A 146 -1.00 -18.86 8.59
C PHE A 146 -1.19 -17.49 9.23
N TRP A 147 -2.26 -16.77 8.86
CA TRP A 147 -2.49 -15.42 9.37
C TRP A 147 -2.97 -15.36 10.83
N GLU A 148 -3.66 -16.39 11.32
CA GLU A 148 -3.93 -16.56 12.76
C GLU A 148 -2.63 -16.72 13.57
N GLY A 149 -1.63 -17.40 13.00
CA GLY A 149 -0.35 -17.64 13.67
C GLY A 149 0.61 -16.44 13.64
N VAL A 150 0.69 -15.71 12.52
CA VAL A 150 1.72 -14.65 12.34
C VAL A 150 1.18 -13.28 11.94
N GLY A 151 -0.14 -13.13 11.76
CA GLY A 151 -0.76 -11.89 11.28
C GLY A 151 -0.53 -10.70 12.20
N GLU A 152 -0.65 -10.91 13.52
CA GLU A 152 -0.37 -9.85 14.51
C GLU A 152 1.10 -9.41 14.45
N ILE A 153 2.03 -10.36 14.35
CA ILE A 153 3.47 -10.09 14.24
C ILE A 153 3.77 -9.24 13.00
N ALA A 154 3.18 -9.60 11.86
CA ALA A 154 3.34 -8.87 10.61
C ALA A 154 2.81 -7.43 10.72
N HIS A 155 1.63 -7.24 11.33
CA HIS A 155 1.04 -5.93 11.59
C HIS A 155 1.94 -5.08 12.50
N ILE A 156 2.44 -5.63 13.60
CA ILE A 156 3.32 -4.93 14.54
C ILE A 156 4.59 -4.45 13.84
N HIS A 157 5.24 -5.28 13.02
CA HIS A 157 6.42 -4.87 12.25
C HIS A 157 6.13 -3.65 11.36
N VAL A 158 5.02 -3.67 10.62
CA VAL A 158 4.66 -2.56 9.70
C VAL A 158 4.19 -1.32 10.47
N GLU A 159 3.47 -1.47 11.57
CA GLU A 159 3.03 -0.38 12.43
C GLU A 159 4.23 0.39 13.02
N ASP A 160 5.23 -0.35 13.53
CA ASP A 160 6.44 0.17 14.20
C ASP A 160 7.50 0.74 13.25
N MET A 161 7.28 0.68 11.93
CA MET A 161 8.10 1.38 10.92
C MET A 161 7.86 2.89 10.97
N HIS A 162 8.23 3.52 12.08
CA HIS A 162 8.10 4.95 12.29
C HIS A 162 9.10 5.72 11.40
N GLY A 163 8.62 6.78 10.76
CA GLY A 163 9.41 7.58 9.81
C GLY A 163 9.29 7.12 8.35
N ASN A 164 8.76 5.93 8.09
CA ASN A 164 8.50 5.46 6.74
C ASN A 164 7.19 6.06 6.20
N ILE A 165 7.21 6.50 4.94
CA ILE A 165 6.00 6.87 4.22
C ILE A 165 5.31 5.58 3.76
N LYS A 166 4.20 5.25 4.42
CA LYS A 166 3.41 4.05 4.12
C LYS A 166 2.21 4.36 3.24
N GLY A 167 2.02 3.57 2.19
CA GLY A 167 0.84 3.60 1.34
C GLY A 167 -0.05 2.40 1.63
N ILE A 168 -1.29 2.61 2.06
CA ILE A 168 -2.19 1.51 2.44
C ILE A 168 -3.22 1.30 1.34
N PHE A 169 -3.18 0.15 0.69
CA PHE A 169 -4.12 -0.14 -0.39
C PHE A 169 -5.51 -0.50 0.13
N GLY A 170 -6.54 0.02 -0.53
CA GLY A 170 -7.92 -0.39 -0.33
C GLY A 170 -8.84 0.09 -1.44
N GLY A 171 -10.15 0.06 -1.16
CA GLY A 171 -11.17 0.42 -2.16
C GLY A 171 -11.52 -0.69 -3.15
N ASP A 172 -10.70 -1.75 -3.25
CA ASP A 172 -10.96 -2.96 -4.04
C ASP A 172 -10.40 -4.20 -3.33
N LEU A 173 -10.68 -5.39 -3.88
CA LEU A 173 -10.24 -6.68 -3.36
C LEU A 173 -8.72 -6.83 -3.39
N PHE A 174 -8.08 -6.30 -4.43
CA PHE A 174 -6.63 -6.28 -4.63
C PHE A 174 -6.31 -5.27 -5.76
N PRO A 175 -5.07 -4.76 -5.89
CA PRO A 175 -4.73 -3.85 -6.98
C PRO A 175 -5.11 -4.37 -8.37
N SER A 176 -5.29 -3.44 -9.31
CA SER A 176 -5.60 -3.73 -10.71
C SER A 176 -4.63 -4.76 -11.30
N HIS A 177 -5.15 -5.57 -12.22
CA HIS A 177 -4.39 -6.61 -12.91
C HIS A 177 -3.53 -6.08 -14.05
N ASP A 178 -3.86 -4.90 -14.58
CA ASP A 178 -3.18 -4.34 -15.76
C ASP A 178 -1.91 -3.58 -15.41
N GLU A 179 -1.81 -3.09 -14.17
CA GLU A 179 -0.71 -2.22 -13.75
C GLU A 179 -0.29 -2.53 -12.31
N ASN A 180 1.02 -2.56 -12.07
CA ASN A 180 1.55 -2.78 -10.74
C ASN A 180 1.49 -1.46 -9.94
N ILE A 181 0.76 -1.44 -8.83
CA ILE A 181 0.58 -0.20 -8.05
C ILE A 181 1.88 0.32 -7.45
N ALA A 182 2.85 -0.57 -7.21
CA ALA A 182 4.18 -0.21 -6.76
C ALA A 182 4.96 0.54 -7.82
N SER A 183 4.70 0.31 -9.12
CA SER A 183 5.30 1.10 -10.20
C SER A 183 4.98 2.59 -10.05
N LYS A 184 3.73 2.91 -9.70
CA LYS A 184 3.25 4.30 -9.58
C LYS A 184 3.69 4.94 -8.28
N CYS A 185 3.43 4.26 -7.17
CA CYS A 185 3.53 4.86 -5.84
C CYS A 185 4.88 4.57 -5.16
N GLY A 186 5.59 3.54 -5.61
CA GLY A 186 6.83 3.05 -4.99
C GLY A 186 8.03 3.96 -5.16
N ILE A 187 7.97 5.00 -6.01
CA ILE A 187 8.99 6.05 -6.06
C ILE A 187 8.83 7.12 -4.97
N TYR A 188 7.72 7.08 -4.20
CA TYR A 188 7.45 8.01 -3.12
C TYR A 188 7.24 7.31 -1.78
N ALA A 189 6.29 6.37 -1.73
CA ALA A 189 6.04 5.55 -0.55
C ALA A 189 7.19 4.57 -0.33
N ASP A 190 7.73 4.49 0.89
CA ASP A 190 8.73 3.50 1.29
C ASP A 190 8.19 2.09 1.15
N THR A 191 7.02 1.87 1.77
CA THR A 191 6.33 0.59 1.86
C THR A 191 4.89 0.77 1.42
N ILE A 192 4.45 -0.07 0.49
CA ILE A 192 3.04 -0.19 0.11
C ILE A 192 2.49 -1.46 0.74
N VAL A 193 1.45 -1.30 1.55
CA VAL A 193 0.77 -2.38 2.23
C VAL A 193 -0.40 -2.84 1.38
N LEU A 194 -0.40 -4.11 1.00
CA LEU A 194 -1.47 -4.74 0.25
C LEU A 194 -2.20 -5.75 1.15
N PRO A 195 -3.53 -5.89 1.02
CA PRO A 195 -4.28 -6.91 1.74
C PRO A 195 -3.97 -8.29 1.19
N ASP A 196 -4.13 -9.33 2.01
CA ASP A 196 -4.27 -10.69 1.48
C ASP A 196 -5.56 -10.80 0.64
N PRO A 197 -5.47 -11.09 -0.67
CA PRO A 197 -6.62 -11.10 -1.55
C PRO A 197 -7.54 -12.29 -1.32
N PHE A 198 -7.04 -13.38 -0.73
CA PHE A 198 -7.83 -14.57 -0.45
C PHE A 198 -8.72 -14.35 0.78
N LEU A 199 -8.17 -13.75 1.84
CA LEU A 199 -8.92 -13.34 3.02
C LEU A 199 -9.97 -12.28 2.68
N ARG A 200 -9.58 -11.24 1.92
CA ARG A 200 -10.50 -10.17 1.52
C ARG A 200 -11.66 -10.69 0.66
N SER A 201 -11.41 -11.72 -0.15
CA SER A 201 -12.40 -12.35 -1.03
C SER A 201 -13.18 -13.53 -0.41
N LYS A 202 -13.08 -13.79 0.91
CA LYS A 202 -13.84 -14.87 1.57
C LYS A 202 -15.34 -14.86 1.25
N HIS A 203 -15.96 -13.68 1.19
CA HIS A 203 -17.38 -13.54 0.87
C HIS A 203 -17.72 -13.98 -0.57
N ILE A 204 -16.79 -13.82 -1.53
CA ILE A 204 -16.92 -14.35 -2.89
C ILE A 204 -16.82 -15.88 -2.85
N PHE A 205 -15.80 -16.41 -2.18
CA PHE A 205 -15.58 -17.85 -2.09
C PHE A 205 -16.71 -18.56 -1.32
N ALA A 206 -17.42 -17.89 -0.43
CA ALA A 206 -18.61 -18.44 0.21
C ALA A 206 -19.82 -18.45 -0.74
N ASN A 207 -20.13 -17.32 -1.37
CA ASN A 207 -21.48 -17.07 -1.91
C ASN A 207 -21.59 -17.15 -3.44
N TYR A 208 -20.50 -17.05 -4.19
CA TYR A 208 -20.56 -16.93 -5.65
C TYR A 208 -20.68 -18.29 -6.35
N PRO A 209 -21.10 -18.34 -7.63
CA PRO A 209 -21.05 -19.55 -8.44
C PRO A 209 -19.62 -20.12 -8.57
N LYS A 210 -19.50 -21.44 -8.75
CA LYS A 210 -18.20 -22.15 -8.85
C LYS A 210 -17.23 -21.52 -9.86
N LYS A 211 -17.75 -21.11 -11.01
CA LYS A 211 -16.95 -20.48 -12.08
C LYS A 211 -16.29 -19.19 -11.60
N ASP A 212 -17.03 -18.36 -10.87
CA ASP A 212 -16.52 -17.09 -10.35
C ASP A 212 -15.56 -17.31 -9.19
N LYS A 213 -15.84 -18.28 -8.31
CA LYS A 213 -14.89 -18.71 -7.28
C LYS A 213 -13.54 -19.09 -7.91
N ALA A 214 -13.56 -19.95 -8.93
CA ALA A 214 -12.35 -20.36 -9.66
C ALA A 214 -11.67 -19.16 -10.33
N TYR A 215 -12.43 -18.24 -10.93
CA TYR A 215 -11.90 -17.07 -11.61
C TYR A 215 -11.15 -16.15 -10.64
N TYR A 216 -11.79 -15.78 -9.52
CA TYR A 216 -11.16 -14.93 -8.51
C TYR A 216 -9.98 -15.64 -7.85
N PHE A 217 -10.07 -16.94 -7.61
CA PHE A 217 -8.97 -17.71 -7.03
C PHE A 217 -7.70 -17.64 -7.88
N ILE A 218 -7.84 -17.91 -9.19
CA ILE A 218 -6.71 -17.86 -10.13
C ILE A 218 -6.26 -16.42 -10.37
N LYS A 219 -7.18 -15.47 -10.60
CA LYS A 219 -6.84 -14.05 -10.78
C LYS A 219 -6.03 -13.53 -9.60
N HIS A 220 -6.45 -13.81 -8.36
CA HIS A 220 -5.74 -13.35 -7.17
C HIS A 220 -4.36 -13.99 -7.03
N ALA A 221 -4.24 -15.30 -7.26
CA ALA A 221 -2.95 -15.99 -7.23
C ALA A 221 -1.95 -15.42 -8.27
N MET A 222 -2.41 -15.19 -9.50
CA MET A 222 -1.57 -14.59 -10.53
C MET A 222 -1.19 -13.15 -10.20
N ASN A 223 -2.15 -12.37 -9.69
CA ASN A 223 -1.92 -10.96 -9.41
C ASN A 223 -0.96 -10.75 -8.24
N ILE A 224 -1.11 -11.49 -7.14
CA ILE A 224 -0.23 -11.34 -5.98
C ILE A 224 1.20 -11.74 -6.30
N LEU A 225 1.43 -12.79 -7.10
CA LEU A 225 2.77 -13.23 -7.52
C LEU A 225 3.55 -12.14 -8.28
N GLN A 226 2.88 -11.16 -8.91
CA GLN A 226 3.53 -9.99 -9.51
C GLN A 226 4.28 -9.12 -8.50
N TYR A 227 3.94 -9.22 -7.22
CA TYR A 227 4.56 -8.44 -6.15
C TYR A 227 5.65 -9.20 -5.40
N LYS A 228 5.87 -10.50 -5.71
CA LYS A 228 6.81 -11.37 -5.00
C LYS A 228 8.20 -10.75 -4.89
N ASP A 229 8.77 -10.31 -6.03
CA ASP A 229 10.14 -9.78 -6.09
C ASP A 229 10.30 -8.51 -5.24
N LEU A 230 9.26 -7.68 -5.14
CA LEU A 230 9.27 -6.47 -4.32
C LEU A 230 9.08 -6.75 -2.84
N ALA A 231 8.20 -7.72 -2.50
CA ALA A 231 7.90 -8.08 -1.13
C ALA A 231 9.03 -8.90 -0.48
N CYS A 232 9.73 -9.71 -1.27
CA CYS A 232 10.84 -10.56 -0.82
C CYS A 232 12.22 -9.93 -1.11
N ALA A 233 12.27 -8.66 -1.52
CA ALA A 233 13.51 -7.96 -1.81
C ALA A 233 14.39 -7.84 -0.55
N ASP A 234 15.68 -8.09 -0.71
CA ASP A 234 16.68 -7.84 0.34
C ASP A 234 17.02 -6.35 0.41
N VAL A 235 16.17 -5.62 1.15
CA VAL A 235 16.26 -4.19 1.45
C VAL A 235 15.87 -3.96 2.92
N GLU A 236 16.44 -2.93 3.54
CA GLU A 236 16.20 -2.62 4.96
C GLU A 236 14.72 -2.31 5.25
N VAL A 237 14.09 -1.55 4.36
CA VAL A 237 12.67 -1.21 4.41
C VAL A 237 11.94 -1.91 3.27
N PRO A 238 10.93 -2.76 3.55
CA PRO A 238 10.26 -3.52 2.50
C PRO A 238 9.49 -2.58 1.57
N ILE A 239 9.57 -2.84 0.26
CA ILE A 239 8.83 -2.05 -0.75
C ILE A 239 7.35 -2.43 -0.74
N ILE A 240 7.06 -3.72 -0.60
CA ILE A 240 5.71 -4.26 -0.48
C ILE A 240 5.61 -5.09 0.80
N ALA A 241 4.50 -4.97 1.51
CA ALA A 241 4.13 -5.87 2.59
C ALA A 241 2.70 -6.36 2.39
N ILE A 242 2.52 -7.69 2.33
CA ILE A 242 1.19 -8.31 2.38
C ILE A 242 0.79 -8.46 3.84
N LEU A 243 -0.38 -7.91 4.21
CA LEU A 243 -0.95 -8.05 5.54
C LEU A 243 -2.37 -8.62 5.46
N PRO A 244 -2.81 -9.39 6.46
CA PRO A 244 -4.20 -9.80 6.54
C PRO A 244 -5.07 -8.62 6.90
N ASP A 245 -6.29 -8.60 6.37
CA ASP A 245 -7.31 -7.69 6.90
C ASP A 245 -7.73 -8.14 8.28
N GLN A 246 -7.52 -7.31 9.30
CA GLN A 246 -7.93 -7.66 10.66
C GLN A 246 -9.45 -7.92 10.75
N ALA A 247 -10.30 -7.18 10.02
CA ALA A 247 -11.74 -7.44 9.95
C ALA A 247 -12.14 -8.75 9.22
N ALA A 248 -11.20 -9.39 8.53
CA ALA A 248 -11.37 -10.74 8.01
C ALA A 248 -11.06 -11.82 9.07
N LEU A 249 -10.29 -11.47 10.11
CA LEU A 249 -9.89 -12.33 11.22
C LEU A 249 -10.73 -12.08 12.50
N GLN A 250 -11.26 -10.87 12.67
CA GLN A 250 -11.93 -10.39 13.87
C GLN A 250 -13.33 -9.88 13.54
N GLU A 251 -14.37 -10.49 14.13
CA GLU A 251 -15.78 -10.20 13.84
C GLU A 251 -16.22 -8.83 14.39
N ASP A 252 -15.73 -8.46 15.57
CA ASP A 252 -15.99 -7.17 16.22
C ASP A 252 -15.49 -5.99 15.38
N GLU A 253 -14.35 -6.13 14.70
CA GLU A 253 -13.85 -5.09 13.81
C GLU A 253 -14.73 -4.91 12.57
N ARG A 254 -15.26 -6.01 12.02
CA ARG A 254 -16.20 -5.95 10.89
C ARG A 254 -17.49 -5.24 11.27
N ASP A 255 -18.04 -5.56 12.43
CA ASP A 255 -19.25 -4.92 12.96
C ASP A 255 -19.02 -3.44 13.23
N PHE A 256 -17.83 -3.08 13.73
CA PHE A 256 -17.43 -1.69 13.92
C PHE A 256 -17.44 -0.91 12.60
N PHE A 257 -16.78 -1.41 11.55
CA PHE A 257 -16.78 -0.73 10.23
C PHE A 257 -18.17 -0.64 9.62
N HIS A 258 -18.99 -1.67 9.76
CA HIS A 258 -20.37 -1.65 9.29
C HIS A 258 -21.21 -0.61 10.04
N SER A 259 -20.99 -0.44 11.36
CA SER A 259 -21.67 0.59 12.15
C SER A 259 -21.32 2.01 11.70
N LEU A 260 -20.06 2.28 11.38
CA LEU A 260 -19.61 3.56 10.81
C LEU A 260 -20.18 3.76 9.40
N GLY A 261 -20.16 2.72 8.57
CA GLY A 261 -20.75 2.72 7.25
C GLY A 261 -22.23 3.11 7.26
N LYS A 262 -23.01 2.65 8.25
CA LYS A 262 -24.41 3.08 8.43
C LYS A 262 -24.49 4.58 8.69
N GLN A 263 -23.69 5.11 9.61
CA GLN A 263 -23.70 6.54 9.94
C GLN A 263 -23.37 7.41 8.72
N ASP A 264 -22.31 7.07 7.98
CA ASP A 264 -21.92 7.82 6.79
C ASP A 264 -22.86 7.62 5.60
N SER A 265 -23.52 6.45 5.51
CA SER A 265 -24.53 6.22 4.47
C SER A 265 -25.75 7.13 4.63
N ILE A 266 -26.13 7.49 5.87
CA ILE A 266 -27.21 8.46 6.15
C ILE A 266 -26.83 9.83 5.58
N ILE A 267 -25.59 10.25 5.77
CA ILE A 267 -25.08 11.53 5.27
C ILE A 267 -25.03 11.52 3.73
N HIS A 268 -24.46 10.47 3.16
CA HIS A 268 -24.35 10.32 1.71
C HIS A 268 -25.74 10.27 1.04
N ALA A 269 -26.64 9.43 1.55
CA ALA A 269 -28.01 9.34 1.07
C ALA A 269 -28.74 10.66 1.24
N GLY A 270 -28.46 11.41 2.32
CA GLY A 270 -29.06 12.71 2.53
C GLY A 270 -28.66 13.75 1.48
N LYS A 271 -27.38 13.73 1.04
CA LYS A 271 -26.91 14.55 -0.09
C LYS A 271 -27.51 14.05 -1.41
N LEU A 272 -27.55 12.74 -1.63
CA LEU A 272 -28.10 12.09 -2.83
C LEU A 272 -29.59 12.43 -3.06
N PHE A 273 -30.42 12.25 -2.04
CA PHE A 273 -31.87 12.48 -2.12
C PHE A 273 -32.26 13.92 -1.73
N ASN A 274 -31.30 14.76 -1.35
CA ASN A 274 -31.54 16.10 -0.80
C ASN A 274 -32.59 16.10 0.33
N ARG A 275 -32.46 15.11 1.22
CA ARG A 275 -33.36 14.84 2.33
C ARG A 275 -32.55 14.55 3.59
N LYS A 276 -33.08 14.88 4.76
CA LYS A 276 -32.47 14.44 6.02
C LYS A 276 -33.08 13.11 6.45
N PHE A 277 -32.23 12.18 6.88
CA PHE A 277 -32.62 10.95 7.54
C PHE A 277 -32.11 10.99 8.98
N ASP A 278 -32.95 10.64 9.95
CA ASP A 278 -32.59 10.64 11.37
C ASP A 278 -31.97 9.31 11.81
N SER A 279 -32.22 8.21 11.09
CA SER A 279 -31.59 6.92 11.32
C SER A 279 -31.41 6.09 10.05
N PHE A 280 -30.61 5.03 10.14
CA PHE A 280 -30.40 4.10 9.02
C PHE A 280 -31.69 3.33 8.70
N GLU A 281 -32.50 3.02 9.70
CA GLU A 281 -33.81 2.38 9.53
C GLU A 281 -34.79 3.27 8.76
N GLU A 282 -34.76 4.60 9.00
CA GLU A 282 -35.55 5.54 8.19
C GLU A 282 -35.09 5.54 6.74
N LEU A 283 -33.77 5.56 6.49
CA LEU A 283 -33.22 5.46 5.13
C LEU A 283 -33.67 4.18 4.44
N ILE A 284 -33.60 3.03 5.11
CA ILE A 284 -34.03 1.75 4.54
C ILE A 284 -35.53 1.73 4.26
N GLY A 285 -36.37 2.23 5.18
CA GLY A 285 -37.81 2.35 4.96
C GLY A 285 -38.13 3.22 3.75
N PHE A 286 -37.45 4.36 3.61
CA PHE A 286 -37.57 5.22 2.42
C PHE A 286 -37.13 4.51 1.13
N ALA A 287 -35.99 3.82 1.16
CA ALA A 287 -35.46 3.11 -0.02
C ALA A 287 -36.37 1.95 -0.46
N GLN A 288 -37.08 1.30 0.46
CA GLN A 288 -38.04 0.24 0.14
C GLN A 288 -39.23 0.76 -0.69
N ASP A 289 -39.66 2.01 -0.46
CA ASP A 289 -40.76 2.63 -1.20
C ASP A 289 -40.38 3.00 -2.66
N LEU A 290 -39.06 3.06 -2.97
CA LEU A 290 -38.54 3.33 -4.31
C LEU A 290 -38.37 2.02 -5.11
N ASP A 291 -39.49 1.32 -5.27
CA ASP A 291 -39.60 -0.01 -5.89
C ASP A 291 -39.48 -0.03 -7.42
N THR A 292 -39.59 1.13 -8.09
CA THR A 292 -39.37 1.26 -9.54
C THR A 292 -38.28 2.26 -9.89
N ILE A 293 -37.64 2.08 -11.05
CA ILE A 293 -36.56 2.95 -11.53
C ILE A 293 -37.07 4.38 -11.66
N GLU A 294 -38.30 4.57 -12.16
CA GLU A 294 -38.90 5.90 -12.32
C GLU A 294 -39.07 6.60 -10.98
N ARG A 295 -39.52 5.88 -9.94
CA ARG A 295 -39.66 6.42 -8.57
C ARG A 295 -38.31 6.78 -7.98
N ALA A 296 -37.33 5.88 -8.08
CA ALA A 296 -35.98 6.13 -7.58
C ALA A 296 -35.34 7.36 -8.26
N VAL A 297 -35.43 7.46 -9.59
CA VAL A 297 -34.90 8.59 -10.35
C VAL A 297 -35.58 9.91 -9.99
N ALA A 298 -36.90 9.89 -9.72
CA ALA A 298 -37.65 11.08 -9.35
C ALA A 298 -37.24 11.67 -7.99
N GLU A 299 -36.77 10.83 -7.06
CA GLU A 299 -36.35 11.24 -5.72
C GLU A 299 -34.88 11.66 -5.62
N ILE A 300 -34.07 11.44 -6.67
CA ILE A 300 -32.66 11.86 -6.67
C ILE A 300 -32.56 13.38 -6.78
N GLY A 301 -32.13 14.01 -5.69
CA GLY A 301 -31.93 15.45 -5.58
C GLY A 301 -30.60 15.93 -6.16
N ASP A 302 -29.52 15.16 -5.96
CA ASP A 302 -28.20 15.43 -6.51
C ASP A 302 -27.69 14.26 -7.36
N LYS A 303 -27.77 14.44 -8.68
CA LYS A 303 -27.27 13.46 -9.67
C LYS A 303 -25.76 13.22 -9.57
N GLY A 304 -25.01 14.20 -9.07
CA GLY A 304 -23.56 14.09 -8.88
C GLY A 304 -23.16 13.13 -7.76
N ARG A 305 -24.11 12.65 -6.95
CA ARG A 305 -23.89 11.65 -5.90
C ARG A 305 -24.29 10.23 -6.30
N VAL A 306 -24.76 10.04 -7.52
CA VAL A 306 -25.00 8.70 -8.07
C VAL A 306 -23.74 8.23 -8.78
N LEU A 307 -23.16 7.12 -8.33
CA LEU A 307 -21.99 6.54 -8.99
C LEU A 307 -21.93 5.03 -8.79
N PHE A 308 -22.29 4.27 -9.83
CA PHE A 308 -22.08 2.81 -9.89
C PHE A 308 -20.68 2.45 -10.32
N ASP A 309 -20.26 3.05 -11.43
CA ASP A 309 -18.98 2.83 -12.05
C ASP A 309 -18.65 4.06 -12.90
N THR A 310 -17.43 4.56 -12.80
CA THR A 310 -16.96 5.72 -13.57
C THR A 310 -16.93 5.48 -15.09
N GLU A 311 -16.88 4.22 -15.52
CA GLU A 311 -16.88 3.85 -16.95
C GLU A 311 -18.29 3.72 -17.53
N TRP A 312 -19.33 3.66 -16.69
CA TRP A 312 -20.69 3.52 -17.17
C TRP A 312 -21.18 4.82 -17.79
N THR A 313 -21.77 4.68 -18.99
CA THR A 313 -22.31 5.80 -19.76
C THR A 313 -23.84 5.72 -19.81
N GLY A 314 -24.50 6.79 -20.23
CA GLY A 314 -25.96 6.88 -20.27
C GLY A 314 -26.54 7.64 -19.08
N ASP A 315 -27.87 7.65 -18.98
CA ASP A 315 -28.58 8.31 -17.88
C ASP A 315 -28.72 7.40 -16.65
N ILE A 316 -29.10 8.00 -15.52
CA ILE A 316 -29.23 7.29 -14.24
C ILE A 316 -30.23 6.12 -14.33
N ALA A 317 -31.31 6.29 -15.08
CA ALA A 317 -32.31 5.23 -15.26
C ALA A 317 -31.68 3.99 -15.94
N SER A 318 -30.89 4.21 -16.99
CA SER A 318 -30.17 3.13 -17.68
C SER A 318 -29.13 2.47 -16.77
N GLN A 319 -28.39 3.26 -15.98
CA GLN A 319 -27.41 2.72 -15.04
C GLN A 319 -28.05 1.90 -13.91
N LEU A 320 -29.18 2.34 -13.37
CA LEU A 320 -29.95 1.56 -12.39
C LEU A 320 -30.42 0.23 -12.98
N ALA A 321 -30.95 0.24 -14.21
CA ALA A 321 -31.34 -0.99 -14.90
C ALA A 321 -30.14 -1.94 -15.10
N GLN A 322 -28.99 -1.40 -15.52
CA GLN A 322 -27.76 -2.18 -15.68
C GLN A 322 -27.28 -2.78 -14.35
N ALA A 323 -27.31 -2.01 -13.26
CA ALA A 323 -26.90 -2.49 -11.95
C ALA A 323 -27.83 -3.58 -11.41
N LEU A 324 -29.15 -3.46 -11.57
CA LEU A 324 -30.12 -4.46 -11.10
C LEU A 324 -29.98 -5.81 -11.84
N GLU A 325 -29.50 -5.81 -13.08
CA GLU A 325 -29.23 -7.05 -13.83
C GLU A 325 -27.82 -7.60 -13.64
N SER A 326 -26.95 -6.87 -12.94
CA SER A 326 -25.59 -7.34 -12.63
C SER A 326 -25.60 -8.52 -11.67
N GLU A 327 -24.85 -9.57 -11.99
CA GLU A 327 -24.68 -10.75 -11.13
C GLU A 327 -24.13 -10.39 -9.73
N HIS A 328 -23.40 -9.28 -9.62
CA HIS A 328 -22.86 -8.79 -8.35
C HIS A 328 -23.93 -8.20 -7.42
N TYR A 329 -24.95 -7.53 -7.96
CA TYR A 329 -25.98 -6.85 -7.16
C TYR A 329 -27.24 -7.70 -6.99
N LYS A 330 -27.62 -8.44 -8.05
CA LYS A 330 -28.85 -9.25 -8.11
C LYS A 330 -28.93 -10.33 -7.03
N LEU A 331 -27.79 -10.75 -6.48
CA LEU A 331 -27.72 -11.71 -5.37
C LEU A 331 -28.15 -11.12 -4.02
N PHE A 332 -28.11 -9.79 -3.87
CA PHE A 332 -28.27 -9.11 -2.59
C PHE A 332 -29.39 -8.07 -2.58
N VAL A 333 -29.82 -7.59 -3.75
CA VAL A 333 -30.79 -6.49 -3.87
C VAL A 333 -31.71 -6.70 -5.06
N ASP A 334 -33.00 -6.44 -4.86
CA ASP A 334 -34.07 -6.58 -5.86
C ASP A 334 -34.82 -5.27 -6.16
N SER A 335 -34.58 -4.18 -5.42
CA SER A 335 -35.22 -2.87 -5.63
C SER A 335 -34.23 -1.74 -5.96
N PRO A 336 -34.58 -0.78 -6.84
CA PRO A 336 -33.72 0.36 -7.18
C PRO A 336 -33.36 1.24 -5.97
N GLY A 337 -34.30 1.52 -5.06
CA GLY A 337 -33.99 2.27 -3.84
C GLY A 337 -33.06 1.54 -2.90
N MET A 338 -33.30 0.24 -2.68
CA MET A 338 -32.42 -0.61 -1.87
C MET A 338 -31.03 -0.72 -2.49
N LEU A 339 -30.92 -0.66 -3.82
CA LEU A 339 -29.63 -0.65 -4.52
C LEU A 339 -28.84 0.61 -4.19
N LEU A 340 -29.48 1.78 -4.23
CA LEU A 340 -28.83 3.04 -3.85
C LEU A 340 -28.43 3.05 -2.37
N ALA A 341 -29.29 2.58 -1.47
CA ALA A 341 -29.00 2.52 -0.04
C ALA A 341 -27.87 1.54 0.29
N SER A 342 -27.92 0.32 -0.26
CA SER A 342 -26.90 -0.72 -0.05
C SER A 342 -25.54 -0.31 -0.64
N GLN A 343 -25.52 0.33 -1.80
CA GLN A 343 -24.32 0.88 -2.38
C GLN A 343 -23.69 1.96 -1.49
N SER A 344 -24.51 2.87 -0.98
CA SER A 344 -24.09 3.91 -0.04
C SER A 344 -23.43 3.29 1.19
N LEU A 345 -24.09 2.30 1.80
CA LEU A 345 -23.57 1.57 2.95
C LEU A 345 -22.25 0.86 2.65
N GLY A 346 -22.19 0.10 1.55
CA GLY A 346 -21.02 -0.69 1.19
C GLY A 346 -19.80 0.19 0.91
N ARG A 347 -19.96 1.23 0.08
CA ARG A 347 -18.86 2.13 -0.30
C ARG A 347 -18.37 3.01 0.85
N MET A 348 -19.28 3.44 1.74
CA MET A 348 -18.90 4.17 2.95
C MET A 348 -18.19 3.28 3.97
N SER A 349 -18.64 2.03 4.14
CA SER A 349 -17.95 1.05 5.00
C SER A 349 -16.51 0.80 4.54
N VAL A 350 -16.30 0.59 3.23
CA VAL A 350 -14.96 0.39 2.64
C VAL A 350 -14.07 1.63 2.81
N SER A 351 -14.64 2.83 2.65
CA SER A 351 -13.89 4.08 2.86
C SER A 351 -13.46 4.24 4.32
N ASN A 352 -14.34 3.95 5.27
CA ASN A 352 -14.03 3.95 6.70
C ASN A 352 -12.94 2.94 7.07
N GLU A 353 -13.08 1.70 6.60
CA GLU A 353 -12.10 0.64 6.79
C GLU A 353 -10.71 1.10 6.33
N LEU A 354 -10.62 1.67 5.12
CA LEU A 354 -9.36 2.14 4.57
C LEU A 354 -8.76 3.30 5.38
N LEU A 355 -9.57 4.27 5.80
CA LEU A 355 -9.10 5.40 6.62
C LEU A 355 -8.58 4.93 7.98
N ILE A 356 -9.28 4.01 8.64
CA ILE A 356 -8.89 3.49 9.95
C ILE A 356 -7.62 2.64 9.84
N LYS A 357 -7.52 1.79 8.81
CA LYS A 357 -6.29 1.03 8.53
C LYS A 357 -5.11 1.94 8.25
N SER A 358 -5.33 3.00 7.46
CA SER A 358 -4.32 4.02 7.18
C SER A 358 -3.83 4.69 8.46
N ARG A 359 -4.74 5.10 9.35
CA ARG A 359 -4.38 5.66 10.66
C ARG A 359 -3.62 4.65 11.53
N ARG A 360 -4.12 3.41 11.66
CA ARG A 360 -3.48 2.35 12.47
C ARG A 360 -2.05 2.06 12.00
N LEU A 361 -1.84 2.00 10.69
CA LEU A 361 -0.53 1.73 10.11
C LEU A 361 0.30 2.99 9.90
N ASN A 362 -0.09 4.16 10.41
CA ASN A 362 0.61 5.44 10.20
C ASN A 362 0.93 5.70 8.70
N GLY A 363 -0.04 5.43 7.83
CA GLY A 363 0.08 5.53 6.38
C GLY A 363 -1.00 6.38 5.73
N SER A 364 -0.93 6.51 4.41
CA SER A 364 -1.91 7.22 3.59
C SER A 364 -2.66 6.26 2.66
N PRO A 365 -3.96 6.47 2.42
CA PRO A 365 -4.74 5.57 1.60
C PRO A 365 -4.32 5.61 0.13
N ILE A 366 -4.29 4.45 -0.51
CA ILE A 366 -4.05 4.26 -1.93
C ILE A 366 -5.24 3.51 -2.54
N ILE A 367 -5.84 4.09 -3.57
CA ILE A 367 -6.92 3.49 -4.35
C ILE A 367 -6.58 3.66 -5.83
N ASP A 368 -6.63 2.58 -6.60
CA ASP A 368 -6.52 2.60 -8.06
C ASP A 368 -7.89 2.56 -8.76
N ALA A 369 -8.90 1.96 -8.12
CA ALA A 369 -10.29 1.94 -8.58
C ALA A 369 -10.92 3.36 -8.56
N PRO A 370 -11.24 3.97 -9.71
CA PRO A 370 -11.72 5.36 -9.76
C PRO A 370 -13.04 5.59 -9.02
N THR A 371 -13.95 4.61 -9.10
CA THR A 371 -15.22 4.61 -8.36
C THR A 371 -14.99 4.71 -6.85
N SER A 372 -14.15 3.84 -6.30
CA SER A 372 -13.87 3.82 -4.86
C SER A 372 -13.13 5.09 -4.41
N TRP A 373 -12.26 5.65 -5.26
CA TRP A 373 -11.63 6.92 -5.00
C TRP A 373 -12.65 8.05 -4.84
N GLN A 374 -13.65 8.12 -5.71
CA GLN A 374 -14.68 9.16 -5.62
C GLN A 374 -15.50 9.05 -4.32
N TYR A 375 -15.79 7.83 -3.87
CA TYR A 375 -16.45 7.62 -2.57
C TYR A 375 -15.58 8.02 -1.39
N LEU A 376 -14.26 7.77 -1.44
CA LEU A 376 -13.32 8.27 -0.42
C LEU A 376 -13.31 9.81 -0.38
N VAL A 377 -13.30 10.48 -1.54
CA VAL A 377 -13.37 11.94 -1.62
C VAL A 377 -14.65 12.48 -0.99
N TRP A 378 -15.80 11.86 -1.28
CA TRP A 378 -17.06 12.24 -0.64
C TRP A 378 -17.05 12.00 0.87
N LYS A 379 -16.47 10.89 1.32
CA LYS A 379 -16.31 10.62 2.75
C LYS A 379 -15.46 11.69 3.44
N MET A 380 -14.30 12.04 2.86
CA MET A 380 -13.45 13.11 3.39
C MET A 380 -14.15 14.48 3.39
N GLU A 381 -14.96 14.76 2.37
CA GLU A 381 -15.80 15.96 2.33
C GLU A 381 -16.78 15.99 3.52
N TYR A 382 -17.45 14.86 3.80
CA TYR A 382 -18.40 14.76 4.90
C TYR A 382 -17.73 14.87 6.28
N ASP A 383 -16.53 14.31 6.44
CA ASP A 383 -15.75 14.41 7.67
C ASP A 383 -15.21 15.83 7.91
N ALA A 384 -14.80 16.52 6.84
CA ALA A 384 -14.35 17.91 6.92
C ALA A 384 -15.49 18.84 7.36
N GLU A 385 -16.73 18.58 6.92
CA GLU A 385 -17.92 19.28 7.42
C GLU A 385 -18.17 19.03 8.93
N GLN A 386 -17.64 17.94 9.49
CA GLN A 386 -17.86 17.50 10.88
C GLN A 386 -16.69 17.73 11.85
N ALA A 387 -15.56 18.27 11.36
CA ALA A 387 -14.35 18.61 12.10
C ALA A 387 -13.48 17.42 12.56
N GLU A 388 -12.66 16.88 11.65
CA GLU A 388 -11.39 16.22 11.97
C GLU A 388 -10.38 16.38 10.80
N ASN A 389 -9.30 17.13 11.02
CA ASN A 389 -8.36 17.63 9.99
C ASN A 389 -7.11 16.74 9.77
N GLU A 390 -7.07 15.50 10.23
CA GLU A 390 -5.79 14.73 10.27
C GLU A 390 -5.48 13.92 9.00
N LEU A 391 -6.40 13.85 8.02
CA LEU A 391 -6.20 13.14 6.75
C LEU A 391 -5.73 14.04 5.59
N GLN A 392 -5.43 15.31 5.89
CA GLN A 392 -4.93 16.33 4.93
C GLN A 392 -3.42 16.23 4.78
N SER A 393 -2.90 15.04 4.48
CA SER A 393 -1.46 14.82 4.40
C SER A 393 -0.93 15.08 2.98
N GLU A 394 0.23 15.73 2.92
CA GLU A 394 1.06 15.86 1.70
C GLU A 394 1.17 14.54 0.95
N ASN A 395 1.38 13.46 1.70
CA ASN A 395 1.53 12.10 1.20
C ASN A 395 0.33 11.65 0.34
N LEU A 396 -0.91 11.91 0.79
CA LEU A 396 -2.10 11.54 0.04
C LEU A 396 -2.18 12.28 -1.29
N HIS A 397 -1.88 13.59 -1.30
CA HIS A 397 -1.86 14.39 -2.53
C HIS A 397 -0.78 13.94 -3.50
N VAL A 398 0.42 13.62 -3.01
CA VAL A 398 1.52 13.14 -3.85
C VAL A 398 1.21 11.78 -4.45
N VAL A 399 0.79 10.82 -3.62
CA VAL A 399 0.46 9.46 -4.10
C VAL A 399 -0.68 9.49 -5.11
N LYS A 400 -1.74 10.29 -4.85
CA LYS A 400 -2.83 10.45 -5.80
C LYS A 400 -2.36 11.10 -7.11
N GLY A 401 -1.58 12.18 -7.02
CA GLY A 401 -1.03 12.85 -8.20
C GLY A 401 -0.19 11.92 -9.08
N LEU A 402 0.67 11.10 -8.47
CA LEU A 402 1.44 10.08 -9.19
C LEU A 402 0.56 9.05 -9.88
N SER A 403 -0.48 8.56 -9.20
CA SER A 403 -1.45 7.61 -9.76
C SER A 403 -2.17 8.18 -10.98
N ASP A 404 -2.61 9.45 -10.90
CA ASP A 404 -3.30 10.13 -12.00
C ASP A 404 -2.36 10.40 -13.19
N LEU A 405 -1.11 10.78 -12.92
CA LEU A 405 -0.10 11.00 -13.96
C LEU A 405 0.26 9.71 -14.69
N ALA A 406 0.35 8.59 -13.97
CA ALA A 406 0.58 7.27 -14.55
C ALA A 406 -0.56 6.84 -15.50
N ASN A 407 -1.80 7.21 -15.20
CA ASN A 407 -2.94 6.92 -16.08
C ASN A 407 -3.05 7.90 -17.28
N GLY A 408 -2.34 9.02 -17.23
CA GLY A 408 -2.46 10.12 -18.18
C GLY A 408 -1.15 10.50 -18.88
N GLU A 409 -0.59 11.65 -18.49
CA GLU A 409 0.50 12.34 -19.20
C GLU A 409 1.88 11.70 -18.99
N MET A 410 2.03 10.87 -17.97
CA MET A 410 3.29 10.21 -17.62
C MET A 410 3.13 8.69 -17.45
N ARG A 411 2.61 8.01 -18.49
CA ARG A 411 2.39 6.53 -18.49
C ARG A 411 3.58 5.68 -18.09
N TRP A 412 4.80 6.18 -18.28
CA TRP A 412 6.01 5.49 -17.84
C TRP A 412 6.08 5.30 -16.31
N LEU A 413 5.44 6.18 -15.52
CA LEU A 413 5.29 6.03 -14.06
C LEU A 413 4.44 4.80 -13.71
N GLY A 414 3.48 4.43 -14.56
CA GLY A 414 2.67 3.22 -14.39
C GLY A 414 3.42 1.92 -14.66
N ASN A 415 4.62 2.01 -15.24
CA ASN A 415 5.34 0.88 -15.83
C ASN A 415 6.82 0.85 -15.38
N ILE A 416 7.10 1.26 -14.15
CA ILE A 416 8.44 1.19 -13.57
C ILE A 416 8.74 -0.27 -13.21
N PRO A 417 9.79 -0.88 -13.78
CA PRO A 417 10.12 -2.27 -13.51
C PRO A 417 10.45 -2.53 -12.03
N PRO A 418 10.03 -3.65 -11.42
CA PRO A 418 10.33 -3.99 -10.03
C PRO A 418 11.82 -3.88 -9.66
N GLU A 419 12.71 -4.35 -10.53
CA GLU A 419 14.15 -4.29 -10.32
C GLU A 419 14.67 -2.85 -10.24
N SER A 420 14.03 -1.91 -10.93
CA SER A 420 14.38 -0.50 -10.88
C SER A 420 13.97 0.14 -9.54
N LEU A 421 12.83 -0.26 -8.98
CA LEU A 421 12.41 0.18 -7.64
C LEU A 421 13.37 -0.35 -6.56
N ILE A 422 13.81 -1.61 -6.69
CA ILE A 422 14.81 -2.21 -5.79
C ILE A 422 16.14 -1.47 -5.89
N GLU A 423 16.58 -1.10 -7.10
CA GLU A 423 17.80 -0.30 -7.31
C GLU A 423 17.69 1.08 -6.64
N ILE A 424 16.57 1.78 -6.82
CA ILE A 424 16.29 3.07 -6.17
C ILE A 424 16.40 2.97 -4.64
N ARG A 425 15.89 1.88 -4.04
CA ARG A 425 16.01 1.65 -2.59
C ARG A 425 17.46 1.45 -2.16
N LYS A 426 18.20 0.59 -2.86
CA LYS A 426 19.59 0.26 -2.50
C LYS A 426 20.54 1.44 -2.63
N GLU A 427 20.24 2.39 -3.51
CA GLU A 427 21.05 3.59 -3.71
C GLU A 427 20.62 4.77 -2.82
N GLY A 428 19.61 4.61 -1.96
CA GLY A 428 19.17 5.63 -1.01
C GLY A 428 18.54 6.87 -1.67
N ALA A 429 17.96 6.71 -2.85
CA ALA A 429 17.50 7.81 -3.70
C ALA A 429 16.17 8.44 -3.26
N MET A 430 15.47 7.83 -2.30
CA MET A 430 14.07 8.14 -1.98
C MET A 430 13.86 9.55 -1.42
N ASP A 431 14.72 10.00 -0.50
CA ASP A 431 14.53 11.31 0.14
C ASP A 431 14.64 12.47 -0.86
N GLU A 432 15.57 12.38 -1.82
CA GLU A 432 15.70 13.38 -2.88
C GLU A 432 14.49 13.33 -3.82
N ILE A 433 14.02 12.14 -4.19
CA ILE A 433 12.82 11.99 -5.04
C ILE A 433 11.60 12.61 -4.34
N ARG A 434 11.40 12.35 -3.05
CA ARG A 434 10.31 12.94 -2.26
C ARG A 434 10.39 14.46 -2.22
N ASN A 435 11.57 15.00 -1.94
CA ASN A 435 11.77 16.45 -1.90
C ASN A 435 11.42 17.10 -3.24
N ILE A 436 11.72 16.45 -4.36
CA ILE A 436 11.30 16.91 -5.69
C ILE A 436 9.78 16.83 -5.84
N LEU A 437 9.19 15.68 -5.52
CA LEU A 437 7.76 15.44 -5.74
C LEU A 437 6.85 16.31 -4.85
N GLY A 438 7.19 16.46 -3.57
CA GLY A 438 6.42 17.20 -2.57
C GLY A 438 6.55 18.73 -2.64
N GLN A 439 7.51 19.23 -3.41
CA GLN A 439 7.77 20.67 -3.50
C GLN A 439 6.52 21.45 -3.95
N GLY A 440 6.06 22.39 -3.10
CA GLY A 440 4.91 23.25 -3.41
C GLY A 440 3.54 22.61 -3.18
N VAL A 441 3.47 21.35 -2.72
CA VAL A 441 2.20 20.63 -2.54
C VAL A 441 1.47 21.10 -1.28
N ASN A 442 2.17 21.38 -0.18
CA ASN A 442 1.56 21.82 1.08
C ASN A 442 0.81 23.15 0.93
N GLU A 443 1.36 24.10 0.18
CA GLU A 443 0.71 25.38 -0.10
C GLU A 443 -0.62 25.21 -0.86
N LEU A 444 -0.73 24.16 -1.68
CA LEU A 444 -1.96 23.83 -2.39
C LEU A 444 -3.00 23.18 -1.47
N ILE A 445 -2.55 22.33 -0.54
CA ILE A 445 -3.41 21.69 0.46
C ILE A 445 -4.01 22.74 1.39
N GLU A 446 -3.19 23.67 1.89
CA GLU A 446 -3.64 24.79 2.72
C GLU A 446 -4.67 25.67 2.01
N ALA A 447 -4.53 25.85 0.69
CA ALA A 447 -5.47 26.64 -0.11
C ALA A 447 -6.79 25.91 -0.40
N ASN A 448 -6.73 24.62 -0.74
CA ASN A 448 -7.91 23.77 -0.93
C ASN A 448 -7.55 22.27 -0.82
N PRO A 449 -7.84 21.61 0.31
CA PRO A 449 -7.42 20.24 0.57
C PRO A 449 -8.15 19.18 -0.27
N SER A 450 -9.28 19.50 -0.91
CA SER A 450 -9.96 18.56 -1.81
C SER A 450 -9.50 18.67 -3.27
N ASN A 451 -8.58 19.60 -3.58
CA ASN A 451 -8.15 19.87 -4.95
C ASN A 451 -6.93 19.05 -5.38
N PHE A 452 -7.13 17.75 -5.54
CA PHE A 452 -6.09 16.82 -6.01
C PHE A 452 -5.55 17.15 -7.42
N HIS A 453 -6.37 17.79 -8.27
CA HIS A 453 -5.95 18.17 -9.62
C HIS A 453 -4.79 19.18 -9.61
N ARG A 454 -4.81 20.17 -8.72
CA ARG A 454 -3.71 21.14 -8.60
C ARG A 454 -2.43 20.48 -8.10
N SER A 455 -2.54 19.57 -7.13
CA SER A 455 -1.38 18.80 -6.65
C SER A 455 -0.76 17.97 -7.76
N ARG A 456 -1.59 17.29 -8.58
CA ARG A 456 -1.13 16.57 -9.77
C ARG A 456 -0.35 17.46 -10.73
N ASP A 457 -0.88 18.64 -11.06
CA ASP A 457 -0.23 19.56 -12.00
C ASP A 457 1.11 20.07 -11.43
N GLN A 458 1.18 20.36 -10.14
CA GLN A 458 2.43 20.74 -9.47
C GLN A 458 3.47 19.61 -9.50
N ILE A 459 3.06 18.37 -9.25
CA ILE A 459 3.95 17.20 -9.31
C ILE A 459 4.49 16.99 -10.74
N PHE A 460 3.64 17.19 -11.75
CA PHE A 460 4.05 17.13 -13.15
C PHE A 460 5.15 18.17 -13.45
N ASP A 461 4.95 19.41 -13.02
CA ASP A 461 5.92 20.49 -13.18
C ASP A 461 7.23 20.19 -12.44
N ASN A 462 7.15 19.66 -11.21
CA ASN A 462 8.32 19.26 -10.43
C ASN A 462 9.18 18.22 -11.18
N ILE A 463 8.54 17.16 -11.70
CA ILE A 463 9.24 16.10 -12.46
C ILE A 463 9.87 16.68 -13.74
N ASN A 464 9.12 17.48 -14.50
CA ASN A 464 9.63 18.07 -15.74
C ASN A 464 10.78 19.04 -15.49
N ASN A 465 10.70 19.86 -14.44
CA ASN A 465 11.78 20.76 -14.05
C ASN A 465 13.04 19.98 -13.67
N ALA A 466 12.90 18.90 -12.89
CA ALA A 466 14.00 18.02 -12.55
C ALA A 466 14.63 17.38 -13.79
N PHE A 467 13.83 16.84 -14.72
CA PHE A 467 14.31 16.25 -15.97
C PHE A 467 14.97 17.28 -16.89
N ASN A 468 14.41 18.47 -17.02
CA ASN A 468 15.01 19.56 -17.80
C ASN A 468 16.36 19.99 -17.22
N GLN A 469 16.46 20.08 -15.89
CA GLN A 469 17.72 20.39 -15.23
C GLN A 469 18.74 19.27 -15.40
N HIS A 470 18.31 18.00 -15.31
CA HIS A 470 19.18 16.85 -15.56
C HIS A 470 19.70 16.84 -17.01
N GLN A 471 18.84 17.12 -17.99
CA GLN A 471 19.25 17.22 -19.39
C GLN A 471 20.25 18.36 -19.61
N LYS A 472 20.06 19.53 -18.97
CA LYS A 472 21.05 20.61 -19.01
C LYS A 472 22.40 20.18 -18.44
N ASN A 473 22.41 19.47 -17.31
CA ASN A 473 23.66 18.98 -16.71
C ASN A 473 24.37 17.99 -17.66
N ILE A 474 23.62 17.13 -18.36
CA ILE A 474 24.12 16.24 -19.41
C ILE A 474 24.71 17.03 -20.59
N ASP A 475 24.01 18.06 -21.05
CA ASP A 475 24.43 18.89 -22.17
C ASP A 475 25.69 19.69 -21.83
N GLU A 476 25.80 20.21 -20.60
CA GLU A 476 27.00 20.86 -20.08
C GLU A 476 28.20 19.92 -20.08
N LEU A 477 28.04 18.67 -19.60
CA LEU A 477 29.11 17.66 -19.67
C LEU A 477 29.53 17.36 -21.12
N THR A 478 28.56 17.22 -22.01
CA THR A 478 28.80 16.95 -23.44
C THR A 478 29.54 18.12 -24.10
N ALA A 479 29.16 19.35 -23.77
CA ALA A 479 29.75 20.57 -24.30
C ALA A 479 31.23 20.75 -23.91
N LYS A 480 31.70 20.08 -22.85
CA LYS A 480 33.12 20.13 -22.47
C LYS A 480 34.06 19.52 -23.53
N LYS A 481 33.58 18.82 -24.58
CA LYS A 481 34.30 18.37 -25.81
C LYS A 481 35.74 17.88 -25.58
N TRP A 482 35.92 16.88 -24.72
CA TRP A 482 37.25 16.39 -24.34
C TRP A 482 37.82 15.45 -25.39
N LYS A 483 39.04 15.75 -25.87
CA LYS A 483 39.76 14.89 -26.82
C LYS A 483 40.77 14.00 -26.13
N PHE A 484 40.75 12.71 -26.45
CA PHE A 484 41.85 11.78 -26.14
C PHE A 484 42.28 11.10 -27.44
N ALA A 485 43.59 11.06 -27.70
CA ALA A 485 44.15 10.60 -28.98
C ALA A 485 43.46 11.24 -30.21
N GLY A 486 43.08 12.53 -30.12
CA GLY A 486 42.45 13.29 -31.22
C GLY A 486 40.96 13.04 -31.44
N LYS A 487 40.31 12.13 -30.69
CA LYS A 487 38.87 11.83 -30.77
C LYS A 487 38.11 12.42 -29.58
N ASP A 488 36.92 12.96 -29.82
CA ASP A 488 36.03 13.46 -28.76
C ASP A 488 35.45 12.29 -27.97
N ILE A 489 35.83 12.17 -26.70
CA ILE A 489 35.36 11.13 -25.78
C ILE A 489 34.19 11.65 -24.92
N GLY A 490 34.03 12.97 -24.79
CA GLY A 490 32.96 13.58 -24.00
C GLY A 490 31.58 13.21 -24.53
N SER A 491 31.41 13.23 -25.85
CA SER A 491 30.18 12.79 -26.52
C SER A 491 29.88 11.29 -26.37
N TRP A 492 30.88 10.46 -26.07
CA TRP A 492 30.71 9.00 -26.00
C TRP A 492 30.40 8.49 -24.60
N LEU A 493 30.99 9.11 -23.57
CA LEU A 493 30.71 8.81 -22.16
C LEU A 493 29.25 9.11 -21.77
N VAL A 494 28.71 10.20 -22.32
CA VAL A 494 27.35 10.66 -22.04
C VAL A 494 26.29 9.74 -22.68
N VAL A 495 26.53 9.25 -23.90
CA VAL A 495 25.59 8.38 -24.65
C VAL A 495 25.47 6.96 -24.05
N GLY A 496 26.42 6.53 -23.23
CA GLY A 496 26.26 5.28 -22.46
C GLY A 496 26.39 3.99 -23.28
N SER A 497 27.25 3.95 -24.29
CA SER A 497 27.63 2.68 -24.89
C SER A 497 28.39 1.82 -23.87
N LEU A 498 27.83 0.63 -23.56
CA LEU A 498 28.38 -0.39 -22.65
C LEU A 498 29.88 -0.68 -22.90
N GLU A 499 30.32 -0.58 -24.15
CA GLU A 499 31.70 -0.83 -24.60
C GLU A 499 32.73 0.14 -24.00
N VAL A 500 32.36 1.39 -23.71
CA VAL A 500 33.31 2.42 -23.23
C VAL A 500 33.45 2.40 -21.70
N THR A 501 32.37 2.06 -20.99
CA THR A 501 32.41 1.90 -19.53
C THR A 501 33.36 0.75 -19.16
N ALA A 502 33.34 -0.36 -19.89
CA ALA A 502 34.25 -1.50 -19.70
C ALA A 502 35.73 -1.12 -19.95
N ALA A 503 36.00 -0.29 -20.96
CA ALA A 503 37.35 0.20 -21.26
C ALA A 503 37.91 1.15 -20.18
N ILE A 504 37.06 1.84 -19.42
CA ILE A 504 37.46 2.84 -18.41
C ILE A 504 37.46 2.26 -16.99
N THR A 505 36.57 1.31 -16.67
CA THR A 505 36.48 0.68 -15.34
C THR A 505 37.37 -0.54 -15.16
N GLY A 506 38.01 -1.03 -16.23
CA GLY A 506 38.95 -2.15 -16.17
C GLY A 506 38.30 -3.53 -16.09
N LEU A 507 36.98 -3.63 -16.32
CA LEU A 507 36.29 -4.92 -16.40
C LEU A 507 36.44 -5.52 -17.81
N PRO A 508 36.97 -6.75 -17.95
CA PRO A 508 37.22 -7.34 -19.25
C PRO A 508 35.90 -7.90 -19.81
N VAL A 509 35.24 -7.14 -20.68
CA VAL A 509 34.28 -7.71 -21.63
C VAL A 509 34.86 -7.53 -23.03
N TRP A 510 35.61 -8.54 -23.46
CA TRP A 510 36.05 -8.67 -24.83
C TRP A 510 34.87 -9.05 -25.71
N GLY A 511 34.56 -8.22 -26.70
CA GLY A 511 33.52 -8.52 -27.69
C GLY A 511 33.48 -7.53 -28.85
N MET A 512 34.40 -7.69 -29.81
CA MET A 512 34.24 -7.35 -31.23
C MET A 512 34.11 -5.87 -31.66
N ALA A 513 35.26 -5.21 -31.87
CA ALA A 513 35.43 -4.22 -32.95
C ALA A 513 36.91 -3.99 -33.34
N THR A 514 37.69 -5.05 -33.57
CA THR A 514 38.99 -4.94 -34.24
C THR A 514 38.82 -5.09 -35.75
N ILE A 515 38.34 -4.03 -36.39
CA ILE A 515 38.62 -3.80 -37.82
C ILE A 515 39.99 -3.14 -37.90
N ALA A 516 40.91 -3.84 -38.55
CA ALA A 516 42.09 -3.31 -39.25
C ALA A 516 42.94 -2.25 -38.52
N ALA A 517 43.87 -2.71 -37.69
CA ALA A 517 45.20 -2.11 -37.56
C ALA A 517 46.13 -3.12 -36.90
N ASP A 518 46.76 -3.93 -37.73
CA ASP A 518 48.04 -4.52 -37.36
C ASP A 518 49.04 -3.36 -37.24
N GLN A 519 49.91 -3.43 -36.23
CA GLN A 519 50.97 -2.49 -35.86
C GLN A 519 50.64 -1.44 -34.78
N VAL A 520 51.22 -1.73 -33.61
CA VAL A 520 51.61 -0.80 -32.54
C VAL A 520 50.45 -0.12 -31.83
N LEU A 521 50.05 -0.67 -30.68
CA LEU A 521 49.74 0.09 -29.47
C LEU A 521 49.73 -0.88 -28.28
N ASP A 522 50.66 -0.66 -27.36
CA ASP A 522 50.58 -1.20 -26.00
C ASP A 522 49.16 -0.92 -25.46
N VAL A 523 48.47 -1.97 -25.01
CA VAL A 523 47.17 -1.82 -24.35
C VAL A 523 47.37 -0.85 -23.18
N PRO A 524 46.68 0.30 -23.13
CA PRO A 524 46.86 1.28 -22.06
C PRO A 524 46.62 0.58 -20.72
N LYS A 525 47.60 0.58 -19.82
CA LYS A 525 47.40 0.05 -18.47
C LYS A 525 46.48 1.03 -17.75
N LEU A 526 45.66 0.58 -16.80
CA LEU A 526 44.75 1.46 -16.02
C LEU A 526 45.43 2.74 -15.50
N LYS A 527 46.73 2.67 -15.20
CA LYS A 527 47.61 3.78 -14.77
C LYS A 527 47.88 4.86 -15.82
N ASP A 528 47.59 4.60 -17.10
CA ASP A 528 47.82 5.50 -18.22
C ASP A 528 46.57 6.33 -18.59
N ILE A 529 45.43 6.09 -17.92
CA ILE A 529 44.21 6.92 -18.05
C ILE A 529 44.42 8.24 -17.30
N PRO A 530 44.38 9.41 -17.96
CA PRO A 530 44.50 10.71 -17.32
C PRO A 530 43.45 10.91 -16.22
N GLN A 531 43.84 11.56 -15.11
CA GLN A 531 42.94 11.84 -13.98
C GLN A 531 41.66 12.55 -14.42
N SER A 532 41.75 13.46 -15.40
CA SER A 532 40.59 14.16 -15.96
C SER A 532 39.55 13.26 -16.61
N ILE A 533 39.95 12.12 -17.19
CA ILE A 533 39.01 11.13 -17.77
C ILE A 533 38.34 10.32 -16.66
N ARG A 534 39.10 9.98 -15.60
CA ARG A 534 38.53 9.32 -14.41
C ARG A 534 37.54 10.24 -13.70
N ASP A 535 37.88 11.50 -13.52
CA ASP A 535 37.00 12.50 -12.89
C ASP A 535 35.72 12.68 -13.70
N LEU A 536 35.80 12.71 -15.03
CA LEU A 536 34.63 12.81 -15.91
C LEU A 536 33.78 11.54 -15.89
N SER A 537 34.41 10.36 -15.86
CA SER A 537 33.70 9.09 -15.70
C SER A 537 32.96 9.04 -14.36
N ASN A 538 33.60 9.50 -13.29
CA ASN A 538 32.99 9.61 -11.95
C ASN A 538 31.86 10.64 -11.92
N GLU A 539 32.02 11.81 -12.55
CA GLU A 539 30.99 12.86 -12.65
C GLU A 539 29.78 12.35 -13.45
N ASN A 540 30.00 11.68 -14.57
CA ASN A 540 28.94 11.06 -15.37
C ASN A 540 28.25 9.90 -14.64
N GLN A 541 29.01 9.05 -13.93
CA GLN A 541 28.41 8.00 -13.09
C GLN A 541 27.56 8.60 -11.97
N LYS A 542 28.03 9.67 -11.32
CA LYS A 542 27.24 10.39 -10.30
C LYS A 542 25.95 10.97 -10.87
N ILE A 543 25.97 11.54 -12.08
CA ILE A 543 24.77 12.04 -12.73
C ILE A 543 23.83 10.89 -13.11
N LYS A 544 24.33 9.80 -13.68
CA LYS A 544 23.51 8.64 -14.06
C LYS A 544 22.89 7.92 -12.86
N LYS A 545 23.63 7.85 -11.75
CA LYS A 545 23.19 7.31 -10.47
C LYS A 545 22.51 8.36 -9.58
N SER A 546 22.32 9.58 -10.05
CA SER A 546 21.52 10.53 -9.29
C SER A 546 20.06 10.05 -9.31
N PRO A 547 19.26 10.39 -8.30
CA PRO A 547 17.85 9.97 -8.25
C PRO A 547 17.07 10.38 -9.50
N VAL A 548 17.29 11.61 -9.98
CA VAL A 548 16.74 12.09 -11.26
C VAL A 548 17.28 11.30 -12.46
N GLY A 549 18.56 10.93 -12.46
CA GLY A 549 19.19 10.11 -13.51
C GLY A 549 18.61 8.70 -13.59
N MET A 550 18.31 8.07 -12.45
CA MET A 550 17.62 6.78 -12.39
C MET A 550 16.23 6.87 -13.00
N LEU A 551 15.42 7.84 -12.56
CA LEU A 551 14.06 8.08 -13.10
C LEU A 551 14.11 8.40 -14.61
N PHE A 552 15.09 9.19 -15.04
CA PHE A 552 15.27 9.54 -16.45
C PHE A 552 15.66 8.32 -17.31
N ASN A 553 16.51 7.43 -16.79
CA ASN A 553 16.88 6.18 -17.46
C ASN A 553 15.69 5.21 -17.56
N ILE A 554 14.86 5.11 -16.51
CA ILE A 554 13.63 4.31 -16.52
C ILE A 554 12.69 4.83 -17.62
N LYS A 555 12.44 6.14 -17.65
CA LYS A 555 11.64 6.77 -18.72
C LYS A 555 12.19 6.41 -20.10
N LYS A 556 13.50 6.49 -20.32
CA LYS A 556 14.14 6.14 -21.61
C LYS A 556 14.08 4.67 -22.01
N LYS A 557 13.90 3.73 -21.07
CA LYS A 557 13.77 2.30 -21.41
C LYS A 557 12.35 1.95 -21.86
N ASN A 558 11.36 2.73 -21.43
CA ASN A 558 9.94 2.54 -21.72
C ASN A 558 9.48 3.27 -23.01
N PHE A 559 10.39 3.99 -23.69
CA PHE A 559 10.20 4.63 -25.01
C PHE A 559 11.36 4.25 -25.92
#